data_AF-A0A7Y8FW76-F1
#
_entry.id   AF-A0A7Y8FW76-F1
#
_cell.length_a   1.000
_cell.length_b   1.000
_cell.length_c   1.000
_cell.angle_alpha   90.00
_cell.angle_beta   90.00
_cell.angle_gamma   90.00
#
_symmetry.space_group_name_H-M   'P 1'
#
loop_
_entity.id
_entity.type
_entity.pdbx_description
1 polymer ?
#
loop_
_entity_poly.entity_id
_entity_poly.type
_entity_poly.pdbx_seq_one_letter_code
_entity_poly.pdbx_strand_id
1 'polypeptide(L)'
;MSLPRLNLSALTHNAAKWPLPGKALLGCALAGVVFVVGDLVYLSPSRERLRQIEAREVALQQQIAHKTGLAASLEARAQQLQRMQVKVNELTQALPGESEMPGLLEDIARLALANGLLVESVTPLDEESQPFFHEQPVQVGVMGTYHDLAMFLTGLGSLSRIATVHDLSLRRDGKLLRLDLLVKTYWHAQGGGQVKQRQPFTYDSSGLRDPFQLLAVQVDHPKGRPARAPDLTRPRGVLESLAVDQFEMVGTLSRGVQVFALLRAASKVHRLAVGDYLGPDHGRITAIHERAIELVELFPDGQGAWLERPRTLLLNINS
;
A
#
# COMPACT_ATOMS: atom_id res chain seq x y z
N MET A 1 -50.30 68.39 -28.88
CA MET A 1 -50.04 69.62 -28.09
C MET A 1 -48.57 69.63 -27.72
N SER A 2 -47.78 70.43 -28.45
CA SER A 2 -46.32 70.47 -28.40
C SER A 2 -45.82 71.33 -27.26
N LEU A 3 -44.99 70.76 -26.37
CA LEU A 3 -44.28 71.50 -25.33
C LEU A 3 -43.44 72.62 -25.97
N PRO A 4 -43.54 73.87 -25.49
CA PRO A 4 -42.78 74.98 -26.04
C PRO A 4 -41.28 74.72 -25.80
N ARG A 5 -40.51 74.67 -26.90
CA ARG A 5 -39.05 74.55 -26.85
C ARG A 5 -38.47 75.80 -26.18
N LEU A 6 -38.08 75.68 -24.92
CA LEU A 6 -37.34 76.72 -24.21
C LEU A 6 -35.95 76.87 -24.85
N ASN A 7 -35.79 77.88 -25.69
CA ASN A 7 -34.50 78.23 -26.29
C ASN A 7 -33.62 78.95 -25.25
N LEU A 8 -32.76 78.18 -24.58
CA LEU A 8 -31.80 78.68 -23.58
C LEU A 8 -30.84 79.74 -24.14
N SER A 9 -30.53 79.68 -25.44
CA SER A 9 -29.66 80.64 -26.12
C SER A 9 -30.26 82.04 -26.26
N ALA A 10 -31.59 82.18 -26.33
CA ALA A 10 -32.25 83.47 -26.42
C ALA A 10 -32.28 84.20 -25.07
N LEU A 11 -32.34 83.46 -23.96
CA LEU A 11 -32.28 84.02 -22.61
C LEU A 11 -30.90 84.62 -22.30
N THR A 12 -29.81 83.97 -22.72
CA THR A 12 -28.44 84.43 -22.40
C THR A 12 -28.01 85.63 -23.23
N HIS A 13 -28.42 85.72 -24.50
CA HIS A 13 -28.00 86.81 -25.40
C HIS A 13 -28.60 88.18 -25.03
N ASN A 14 -29.79 88.22 -24.41
CA ASN A 14 -30.44 89.46 -23.98
C ASN A 14 -30.37 89.71 -22.45
N ALA A 15 -29.71 88.82 -21.70
CA ALA A 15 -29.58 88.92 -20.24
C ALA A 15 -28.88 90.21 -19.77
N ALA A 16 -28.01 90.78 -20.62
CA ALA A 16 -27.31 92.03 -20.32
C ALA A 16 -28.26 93.24 -20.16
N LYS A 17 -29.41 93.24 -20.85
CA LYS A 17 -30.40 94.34 -20.88
C LYS A 17 -31.55 94.18 -19.87
N TRP A 18 -31.56 93.12 -19.06
CA TRP A 18 -32.64 92.85 -18.10
C TRP A 18 -32.68 93.83 -16.92
N PRO A 19 -33.88 94.20 -16.42
CA PRO A 19 -34.02 95.01 -15.21
C PRO A 19 -33.39 94.28 -14.01
N LEU A 20 -32.85 95.05 -13.06
CA LEU A 20 -32.10 94.58 -11.88
C LEU A 20 -32.66 93.31 -11.18
N PRO A 21 -33.98 93.15 -10.92
CA PRO A 21 -34.51 91.93 -10.29
C PRO A 21 -34.30 90.66 -11.12
N GLY A 22 -34.30 90.76 -12.46
CA GLY A 22 -34.07 89.60 -13.34
C GLY A 22 -32.63 89.07 -13.27
N LYS A 23 -31.66 89.96 -13.09
CA LYS A 23 -30.24 89.59 -12.90
C LYS A 23 -30.01 88.91 -11.55
N ALA A 24 -30.68 89.39 -10.50
CA ALA A 24 -30.62 88.79 -9.17
C ALA A 24 -31.20 87.36 -9.16
N LEU A 25 -32.36 87.14 -9.80
CA LEU A 25 -32.96 85.81 -9.91
C LEU A 25 -32.06 84.81 -10.64
N LEU A 26 -31.44 85.23 -11.74
CA LEU A 26 -30.53 84.36 -12.50
C LEU A 26 -29.25 84.03 -11.70
N GLY A 27 -28.70 85.02 -10.97
CA GLY A 27 -27.57 84.80 -10.06
C GLY A 27 -27.89 83.84 -8.92
N CYS A 28 -29.05 83.98 -8.27
CA CYS A 28 -29.51 83.06 -7.22
C CYS A 28 -29.75 81.64 -7.76
N ALA A 29 -30.34 81.50 -8.96
CA ALA A 29 -30.53 80.20 -9.57
C ALA A 29 -29.19 79.50 -9.87
N LEU A 30 -28.21 80.24 -10.39
CA LEU A 30 -26.88 79.71 -10.69
C LEU A 30 -26.11 79.33 -9.41
N ALA A 31 -26.20 80.16 -8.36
CA ALA A 31 -25.63 79.84 -7.05
C ALA A 31 -26.28 78.60 -6.40
N GLY A 32 -27.60 78.45 -6.52
CA GLY A 32 -28.32 77.27 -6.06
C GLY A 32 -27.89 76.00 -6.78
N VAL A 33 -27.70 76.06 -8.10
CA VAL A 33 -27.18 74.93 -8.90
C VAL A 33 -25.75 74.57 -8.48
N VAL A 34 -24.87 75.55 -8.27
CA VAL A 34 -23.50 75.31 -7.80
C VAL A 34 -23.49 74.68 -6.40
N PHE A 35 -24.37 75.13 -5.50
CA PHE A 35 -24.50 74.56 -4.15
C PHE A 35 -25.00 73.11 -4.18
N VAL A 36 -26.04 72.82 -4.96
CA VAL A 36 -26.59 71.47 -5.12
C VAL A 36 -25.58 70.53 -5.79
N VAL A 37 -24.88 70.97 -6.83
CA VAL A 37 -23.83 70.18 -7.48
C VAL A 37 -22.64 69.98 -6.54
N GLY A 38 -22.25 70.99 -5.76
CA GLY A 38 -21.20 70.88 -4.75
C GLY A 38 -21.53 69.86 -3.66
N ASP A 39 -22.76 69.90 -3.13
CA ASP A 39 -23.23 68.95 -2.12
C ASP A 39 -23.32 67.53 -2.71
N LEU A 40 -23.87 67.38 -3.92
CA LEU A 40 -24.02 66.08 -4.57
C LEU A 40 -22.69 65.47 -5.03
N VAL A 41 -21.76 66.25 -5.58
CA VAL A 41 -20.49 65.74 -6.13
C VAL A 41 -19.42 65.58 -5.05
N TYR A 42 -19.38 66.45 -4.04
CA TYR A 42 -18.31 66.47 -3.05
C TYR A 42 -18.65 65.75 -1.73
N LEU A 43 -19.91 65.79 -1.26
CA LEU A 43 -20.29 65.08 -0.02
C LEU A 43 -20.65 63.60 -0.25
N SER A 44 -21.08 63.21 -1.45
CA SER A 44 -21.40 61.81 -1.76
C SER A 44 -20.21 60.83 -1.57
N PRO A 45 -18.95 61.11 -2.00
CA PRO A 45 -17.85 60.17 -1.81
C PRO A 45 -17.44 59.98 -0.34
N SER A 46 -17.74 60.95 0.54
CA SER A 46 -17.41 60.86 1.96
C SER A 46 -18.43 60.04 2.75
N ARG A 47 -19.70 60.07 2.37
CA ARG A 47 -20.74 59.18 2.95
C ARG A 47 -20.51 57.73 2.53
N GLU A 48 -20.07 57.51 1.29
CA GLU A 48 -19.76 56.17 0.78
C GLU A 48 -18.56 55.55 1.54
N ARG A 49 -17.53 56.35 1.83
CA ARG A 49 -16.37 55.91 2.63
C ARG A 49 -16.76 55.53 4.07
N LEU A 50 -17.63 56.31 4.71
CA LEU A 50 -18.10 56.01 6.07
C LEU A 50 -18.88 54.68 6.09
N ARG A 51 -19.82 54.50 5.15
CA ARG A 51 -20.59 53.27 4.98
C ARG A 51 -19.71 52.07 4.68
N GLN A 52 -18.67 52.23 3.86
CA GLN A 52 -17.71 51.16 3.57
C GLN A 52 -16.88 50.78 4.80
N ILE A 53 -16.48 51.75 5.62
CA ILE A 53 -15.73 51.49 6.85
C ILE A 53 -16.62 50.78 7.88
N GLU A 54 -17.85 51.26 8.10
CA GLU A 54 -18.84 50.61 8.97
C GLU A 54 -19.16 49.19 8.49
N ALA A 55 -19.37 48.99 7.19
CA ALA A 55 -19.61 47.66 6.62
C ALA A 55 -18.39 46.73 6.78
N ARG A 56 -17.17 47.26 6.68
CA ARG A 56 -15.93 46.50 6.94
C ARG A 56 -15.79 46.12 8.41
N GLU A 57 -16.16 47.01 9.33
CA GLU A 57 -16.12 46.72 10.76
C GLU A 57 -17.08 45.59 11.11
N VAL A 58 -18.33 45.65 10.63
CA VAL A 58 -19.31 44.58 10.82
C VAL A 58 -18.84 43.27 10.20
N ALA A 59 -18.30 43.30 8.97
CA ALA A 59 -17.76 42.11 8.33
C ALA A 59 -16.55 41.52 9.09
N LEU A 60 -15.68 42.35 9.64
CA LEU A 60 -14.50 41.91 10.40
C LEU A 60 -14.92 41.32 11.75
N GLN A 61 -15.91 41.91 12.43
CA GLN A 61 -16.49 41.35 13.66
C GLN A 61 -17.14 39.99 13.39
N GLN A 62 -17.88 39.82 12.29
CA GLN A 62 -18.44 38.53 11.88
C GLN A 62 -17.35 37.49 11.60
N GLN A 63 -16.24 37.90 10.98
CA GLN A 63 -15.10 37.00 10.74
C GLN A 63 -14.42 36.57 12.05
N ILE A 64 -14.28 37.47 13.02
CA ILE A 64 -13.72 37.12 14.34
C ILE A 64 -14.68 36.15 15.04
N ALA A 65 -15.98 36.44 15.10
CA ALA A 65 -16.97 35.56 15.73
C ALA A 65 -17.02 34.16 15.10
N HIS A 66 -16.91 34.08 13.77
CA HIS A 66 -16.85 32.80 13.06
C HIS A 66 -15.55 32.03 13.36
N LYS A 67 -14.40 32.73 13.40
CA LYS A 67 -13.10 32.11 13.71
C LYS A 67 -12.98 31.68 15.18
N THR A 68 -13.56 32.45 16.12
CA THR A 68 -13.56 32.08 17.55
C THR A 68 -14.49 30.90 17.83
N GLY A 69 -15.64 30.81 17.16
CA GLY A 69 -16.52 29.64 17.23
C GLY A 69 -15.85 28.37 16.72
N LEU A 70 -15.09 28.46 15.63
CA LEU A 70 -14.28 27.35 15.11
C LEU A 70 -13.16 26.96 16.09
N ALA A 71 -12.43 27.93 16.66
CA ALA A 71 -11.34 27.68 17.61
C ALA A 71 -11.82 27.01 18.91
N ALA A 72 -12.91 27.51 19.52
CA ALA A 72 -13.53 26.89 20.70
C ALA A 72 -14.01 25.46 20.43
N SER A 73 -14.48 25.20 19.20
CA SER A 73 -14.88 23.85 18.77
C SER A 73 -13.72 22.91 18.47
N LEU A 74 -12.50 23.45 18.24
CA LEU A 74 -11.29 22.64 18.06
C LEU A 74 -10.75 22.16 19.40
N GLU A 75 -10.74 23.01 20.42
CA GLU A 75 -10.32 22.62 21.77
C GLU A 75 -11.25 21.54 22.35
N ALA A 76 -12.57 21.67 22.17
CA ALA A 76 -13.53 20.64 22.58
C ALA A 76 -13.32 19.32 21.83
N ARG A 77 -13.05 19.36 20.52
CA ARG A 77 -12.73 18.14 19.72
C ARG A 77 -11.38 17.55 20.11
N ALA A 78 -10.38 18.37 20.39
CA ALA A 78 -9.07 17.91 20.84
C ALA A 78 -9.17 17.19 22.20
N GLN A 79 -9.94 17.74 23.13
CA GLN A 79 -10.25 17.08 24.40
C GLN A 79 -11.03 15.77 24.20
N GLN A 80 -11.97 15.75 23.26
CA GLN A 80 -12.71 14.54 22.92
C GLN A 80 -11.79 13.46 22.32
N LEU A 81 -10.87 13.84 21.43
CA LEU A 81 -9.86 12.93 20.89
C LEU A 81 -8.93 12.40 21.98
N GLN A 82 -8.50 13.23 22.93
CA GLN A 82 -7.70 12.77 24.08
C GLN A 82 -8.46 11.77 24.95
N ARG A 83 -9.73 12.04 25.27
CA ARG A 83 -10.60 11.11 26.02
C ARG A 83 -10.81 9.80 25.27
N MET A 84 -11.02 9.87 23.94
CA MET A 84 -11.14 8.70 23.09
C MET A 84 -9.83 7.90 23.04
N GLN A 85 -8.68 8.58 22.96
CA GLN A 85 -7.36 7.93 22.94
C GLN A 85 -7.06 7.18 24.24
N VAL A 86 -7.36 7.78 25.39
CA VAL A 86 -7.19 7.11 26.69
C VAL A 86 -8.08 5.88 26.78
N LYS A 87 -9.34 6.00 26.36
CA LYS A 87 -10.29 4.89 26.39
C LYS A 87 -9.91 3.78 25.41
N VAL A 88 -9.39 4.11 24.23
CA VAL A 88 -8.83 3.13 23.29
C VAL A 88 -7.66 2.40 23.94
N ASN A 89 -6.69 3.11 24.52
CA ASN A 89 -5.55 2.47 25.19
C ASN A 89 -5.99 1.54 26.34
N GLU A 90 -7.00 1.93 27.11
CA GLU A 90 -7.58 1.11 28.17
C GLU A 90 -8.22 -0.18 27.60
N LEU A 91 -9.00 -0.05 26.52
CA LEU A 91 -9.63 -1.20 25.85
C LEU A 91 -8.60 -2.12 25.17
N THR A 92 -7.55 -1.57 24.57
CA THR A 92 -6.49 -2.37 23.97
C THR A 92 -5.74 -3.18 25.04
N GLN A 93 -5.50 -2.60 26.23
CA GLN A 93 -4.89 -3.31 27.36
C GLN A 93 -5.77 -4.44 27.92
N ALA A 94 -7.09 -4.37 27.71
CA ALA A 94 -8.01 -5.44 28.07
C ALA A 94 -8.01 -6.62 27.08
N LEU A 95 -7.41 -6.45 25.89
CA LEU A 95 -7.21 -7.55 24.95
C LEU A 95 -6.12 -8.51 25.46
N PRO A 96 -6.23 -9.82 25.20
CA PRO A 96 -5.18 -10.77 25.53
C PRO A 96 -3.87 -10.39 24.83
N GLY A 97 -2.74 -10.64 25.53
CA GLY A 97 -1.41 -10.27 25.06
C GLY A 97 -0.78 -11.23 24.04
N GLU A 98 -1.37 -12.42 23.85
CA GLU A 98 -0.86 -13.45 22.94
C GLU A 98 -1.97 -14.00 22.05
N SER A 99 -1.57 -14.65 20.96
CA SER A 99 -2.52 -15.31 20.06
C SER A 99 -3.18 -16.51 20.75
N GLU A 100 -4.50 -16.45 20.92
CA GLU A 100 -5.30 -17.54 21.49
C GLU A 100 -5.75 -18.58 20.46
N MET A 101 -5.22 -18.51 19.23
CA MET A 101 -5.60 -19.33 18.10
C MET A 101 -5.61 -20.84 18.40
N PRO A 102 -4.55 -21.46 18.95
CA PRO A 102 -4.53 -22.90 19.19
C PRO A 102 -5.65 -23.37 20.12
N GLY A 103 -5.90 -22.60 21.20
CA GLY A 103 -6.97 -22.90 22.15
C GLY A 103 -8.36 -22.70 21.55
N LEU A 104 -8.55 -21.65 20.74
CA LEU A 104 -9.80 -21.41 20.04
C LEU A 104 -10.16 -22.58 19.11
N LEU A 105 -9.19 -23.08 18.32
CA LEU A 105 -9.44 -24.19 17.42
C LEU A 105 -9.86 -25.45 18.19
N GLU A 106 -9.25 -25.69 19.36
CA GLU A 106 -9.61 -26.80 20.23
C GLU A 106 -11.01 -26.63 20.84
N ASP A 107 -11.35 -25.43 21.31
CA ASP A 107 -12.66 -25.10 21.87
C ASP A 107 -13.76 -25.24 20.82
N ILE A 108 -13.54 -24.75 19.59
CA ILE A 108 -14.46 -24.89 18.45
C ILE A 108 -14.63 -26.36 18.09
N ALA A 109 -13.54 -27.12 17.98
CA ALA A 109 -13.60 -28.55 17.65
C ALA A 109 -14.36 -29.34 18.72
N ARG A 110 -14.10 -29.06 20.01
CA ARG A 110 -14.79 -29.67 21.14
C ARG A 110 -16.29 -29.35 21.13
N LEU A 111 -16.65 -28.10 20.86
CA LEU A 111 -18.04 -27.66 20.79
C LEU A 111 -18.77 -28.29 19.60
N ALA A 112 -18.13 -28.40 18.44
CA ALA A 112 -18.68 -29.07 17.28
C ALA A 112 -18.96 -30.55 17.58
N LEU A 113 -17.98 -31.26 18.16
CA LEU A 113 -18.13 -32.66 18.56
C LEU A 113 -19.21 -32.87 19.62
N ALA A 114 -19.30 -31.99 20.62
CA ALA A 114 -20.31 -32.08 21.68
C ALA A 114 -21.75 -31.94 21.16
N ASN A 115 -21.95 -31.19 20.07
CA ASN A 115 -23.24 -31.03 19.41
C ASN A 115 -23.44 -32.01 18.22
N GLY A 116 -22.53 -32.98 18.03
CA GLY A 116 -22.64 -33.97 16.96
C GLY A 116 -22.46 -33.40 15.55
N LEU A 117 -21.80 -32.25 15.41
CA LEU A 117 -21.50 -31.63 14.12
C LEU A 117 -20.27 -32.26 13.46
N LEU A 118 -20.31 -32.40 12.15
CA LEU A 118 -19.17 -32.80 11.34
C LEU A 118 -18.37 -31.55 10.94
N VAL A 119 -17.11 -31.48 11.36
CA VAL A 119 -16.20 -30.41 10.96
C VAL A 119 -15.61 -30.74 9.58
N GLU A 120 -15.92 -29.95 8.57
CA GLU A 120 -15.44 -30.15 7.20
C GLU A 120 -14.11 -29.43 6.97
N SER A 121 -14.02 -28.17 7.38
CA SER A 121 -12.83 -27.34 7.18
C SER A 121 -12.66 -26.34 8.32
N VAL A 122 -11.42 -26.19 8.77
CA VAL A 122 -11.00 -25.13 9.68
C VAL A 122 -9.69 -24.58 9.14
N THR A 123 -9.78 -23.49 8.40
CA THR A 123 -8.64 -22.91 7.68
C THR A 123 -8.39 -21.49 8.17
N PRO A 124 -7.27 -21.25 8.87
CA PRO A 124 -6.80 -19.90 9.16
C PRO A 124 -6.51 -19.16 7.86
N LEU A 125 -6.94 -17.90 7.79
CA LEU A 125 -6.63 -16.96 6.73
C LEU A 125 -5.43 -16.11 7.13
N ASP A 126 -4.97 -15.25 6.20
CA ASP A 126 -3.86 -14.34 6.45
C ASP A 126 -4.18 -13.36 7.60
N GLU A 127 -3.17 -13.10 8.43
CA GLU A 127 -3.26 -12.16 9.54
C GLU A 127 -3.33 -10.71 9.03
N GLU A 128 -4.30 -9.95 9.52
CA GLU A 128 -4.41 -8.52 9.24
C GLU A 128 -3.95 -7.73 10.48
N SER A 129 -2.87 -6.96 10.33
CA SER A 129 -2.31 -6.14 11.41
C SER A 129 -2.90 -4.73 11.37
N GLN A 130 -3.59 -4.31 12.44
CA GLN A 130 -4.06 -2.94 12.64
C GLN A 130 -3.14 -2.18 13.63
N PRO A 131 -3.19 -0.83 13.69
CA PRO A 131 -2.28 -0.05 14.52
C PRO A 131 -2.30 -0.36 16.03
N PHE A 132 -3.39 -0.93 16.53
CA PHE A 132 -3.58 -1.21 17.97
C PHE A 132 -3.82 -2.69 18.29
N PHE A 133 -4.22 -3.50 17.31
CA PHE A 133 -4.54 -4.93 17.49
C PHE A 133 -4.21 -5.71 16.22
N HIS A 134 -4.05 -7.02 16.36
CA HIS A 134 -3.99 -7.94 15.25
C HIS A 134 -5.32 -8.68 15.16
N GLU A 135 -5.78 -8.92 13.93
CA GLU A 135 -6.94 -9.77 13.68
C GLU A 135 -6.53 -11.02 12.88
N GLN A 136 -6.97 -12.19 13.34
CA GLN A 136 -6.82 -13.44 12.59
C GLN A 136 -8.18 -14.00 12.22
N PRO A 137 -8.53 -13.99 10.92
CA PRO A 137 -9.72 -14.65 10.43
C PRO A 137 -9.50 -16.17 10.30
N VAL A 138 -10.52 -16.94 10.65
CA VAL A 138 -10.55 -18.40 10.50
C VAL A 138 -11.86 -18.78 9.83
N GLN A 139 -11.77 -19.41 8.67
CA GLN A 139 -12.93 -19.94 8.00
C GLN A 139 -13.27 -21.32 8.58
N VAL A 140 -14.50 -21.48 9.06
CA VAL A 140 -15.00 -22.71 9.68
C VAL A 140 -16.20 -23.20 8.89
N GLY A 141 -16.13 -24.45 8.42
CA GLY A 141 -17.21 -25.16 7.74
C GLY A 141 -17.65 -26.35 8.58
N VAL A 142 -18.91 -26.37 9.00
CA VAL A 142 -19.51 -27.45 9.78
C VAL A 142 -20.81 -27.94 9.15
N MET A 143 -21.11 -29.23 9.30
CA MET A 143 -22.34 -29.85 8.80
C MET A 143 -23.12 -30.51 9.94
N GLY A 144 -24.44 -30.37 9.92
CA GLY A 144 -25.32 -30.99 10.92
C GLY A 144 -26.80 -30.68 10.71
N THR A 145 -27.60 -30.95 11.75
CA THR A 145 -29.00 -30.54 11.75
C THR A 145 -29.12 -29.05 12.10
N TYR A 146 -30.26 -28.43 11.76
CA TYR A 146 -30.51 -27.02 12.08
C TYR A 146 -30.37 -26.72 13.59
N HIS A 147 -30.87 -27.63 14.43
CA HIS A 147 -30.86 -27.44 15.87
C HIS A 147 -29.43 -27.49 16.43
N ASP A 148 -28.64 -28.47 15.99
CA ASP A 148 -27.26 -28.64 16.44
C ASP A 148 -26.38 -27.46 16.01
N LEU A 149 -26.61 -26.93 14.80
CA LEU A 149 -25.95 -25.72 14.31
C LEU A 149 -26.31 -24.48 15.13
N ALA A 150 -27.57 -24.34 15.53
CA ALA A 150 -28.02 -23.23 16.40
C ALA A 150 -27.40 -23.33 17.81
N MET A 151 -27.32 -24.54 18.37
CA MET A 151 -26.66 -24.80 19.65
C MET A 151 -25.16 -24.49 19.57
N PHE A 152 -24.50 -24.89 18.49
CA PHE A 152 -23.10 -24.56 18.24
C PHE A 152 -22.85 -23.06 18.12
N LEU A 153 -23.66 -22.32 17.34
CA LEU A 153 -23.52 -20.87 17.21
C LEU A 153 -23.73 -20.14 18.54
N THR A 154 -24.70 -20.61 19.33
CA THR A 154 -24.95 -20.08 20.68
C THR A 154 -23.76 -20.34 21.61
N GLY A 155 -23.22 -21.56 21.56
CA GLY A 155 -22.03 -21.93 22.34
C GLY A 155 -20.78 -21.14 21.93
N LEU A 156 -20.61 -20.88 20.63
CA LEU A 156 -19.48 -20.11 20.10
C LEU A 156 -19.48 -18.67 20.64
N GLY A 157 -20.66 -18.04 20.74
CA GLY A 157 -20.81 -16.72 21.36
C GLY A 157 -20.63 -16.70 22.88
N SER A 158 -20.62 -17.86 23.54
CA SER A 158 -20.43 -17.98 25.00
C SER A 158 -18.99 -18.30 25.41
N LEU A 159 -18.09 -18.53 24.45
CA LEU A 159 -16.68 -18.77 24.74
C LEU A 159 -16.08 -17.55 25.45
N SER A 160 -15.24 -17.78 26.46
CA SER A 160 -14.59 -16.73 27.26
C SER A 160 -13.48 -15.98 26.52
N ARG A 161 -13.42 -16.10 25.19
CA ARG A 161 -12.39 -15.55 24.32
C ARG A 161 -12.97 -14.45 23.45
N ILE A 162 -12.14 -13.49 23.05
CA ILE A 162 -12.56 -12.37 22.19
C ILE A 162 -12.59 -12.87 20.74
N ALA A 163 -13.65 -13.59 20.41
CA ALA A 163 -13.94 -14.08 19.07
C ALA A 163 -15.26 -13.50 18.57
N THR A 164 -15.29 -13.12 17.30
CA THR A 164 -16.48 -12.59 16.65
C THR A 164 -16.82 -13.41 15.42
N VAL A 165 -18.11 -13.55 15.14
CA VAL A 165 -18.60 -14.33 14.01
C VAL A 165 -19.09 -13.38 12.92
N HIS A 166 -18.60 -13.61 11.71
CA HIS A 166 -18.88 -12.84 10.51
C HIS A 166 -19.31 -13.79 9.38
N ASP A 167 -19.93 -13.22 8.34
CA ASP A 167 -20.20 -13.87 7.05
C ASP A 167 -20.80 -15.27 7.17
N LEU A 168 -21.90 -15.36 7.93
CA LEU A 168 -22.59 -16.61 8.16
C LEU A 168 -23.40 -17.00 6.91
N SER A 169 -23.10 -18.16 6.35
CA SER A 169 -23.83 -18.72 5.22
C SER A 169 -24.29 -20.14 5.52
N LEU A 170 -25.58 -20.38 5.32
CA LEU A 170 -26.22 -21.68 5.55
C LEU A 170 -26.70 -22.24 4.21
N ARG A 171 -26.22 -23.41 3.84
CA ARG A 171 -26.55 -24.11 2.60
C ARG A 171 -27.08 -25.49 2.91
N ARG A 172 -28.01 -25.97 2.09
CA ARG A 172 -28.52 -27.34 2.22
C ARG A 172 -27.64 -28.29 1.42
N ASP A 173 -27.17 -29.35 2.07
CA ASP A 173 -26.39 -30.40 1.43
C ASP A 173 -27.02 -31.77 1.72
N GLY A 174 -27.89 -32.21 0.80
CA GLY A 174 -28.70 -33.41 0.96
C GLY A 174 -29.68 -33.33 2.16
N LYS A 175 -29.45 -34.18 3.17
CA LYS A 175 -30.24 -34.26 4.41
C LYS A 175 -29.71 -33.39 5.53
N LEU A 176 -28.48 -32.90 5.41
CA LEU A 176 -27.83 -32.05 6.40
C LEU A 176 -27.74 -30.61 5.89
N LEU A 177 -27.43 -29.70 6.81
CA LEU A 177 -27.13 -28.32 6.51
C LEU A 177 -25.64 -28.09 6.69
N ARG A 178 -25.04 -27.40 5.73
CA ARG A 178 -23.67 -26.88 5.79
C ARG A 178 -23.72 -25.43 6.24
N LEU A 179 -22.98 -25.11 7.27
CA LEU A 179 -22.79 -23.78 7.81
C LEU A 179 -21.33 -23.39 7.59
N ASP A 180 -21.11 -22.38 6.77
CA ASP A 180 -19.80 -21.73 6.64
C ASP A 180 -19.85 -20.39 7.36
N LEU A 181 -18.86 -20.13 8.21
CA LEU A 181 -18.75 -18.90 8.99
C LEU A 181 -17.30 -18.43 9.08
N LEU A 182 -17.12 -17.13 9.28
CA LEU A 182 -15.81 -16.51 9.49
C LEU A 182 -15.67 -16.13 10.97
N VAL A 183 -14.76 -16.78 11.69
CA VAL A 183 -14.43 -16.42 13.07
C VAL A 183 -13.21 -15.51 13.07
N LYS A 184 -13.33 -14.30 13.61
CA LYS A 184 -12.19 -13.40 13.80
C LYS A 184 -11.78 -13.37 15.26
N THR A 185 -10.50 -13.56 15.53
CA THR A 185 -9.91 -13.36 16.87
C THR A 185 -9.03 -12.14 16.91
N TYR A 186 -8.95 -11.51 18.09
CA TYR A 186 -8.21 -10.27 18.30
C TYR A 186 -7.24 -10.40 19.46
N TRP A 187 -6.03 -9.86 19.29
CA TRP A 187 -5.07 -9.69 20.38
C TRP A 187 -4.34 -8.35 20.24
N HIS A 188 -3.78 -7.85 21.35
CA HIS A 188 -3.10 -6.55 21.35
C HIS A 188 -1.90 -6.56 20.39
N ALA A 189 -1.72 -5.48 19.60
CA ALA A 189 -0.52 -5.26 18.80
C ALA A 189 0.65 -4.87 19.71
N GLN A 190 1.19 -5.86 20.44
CA GLN A 190 2.37 -5.64 21.25
C GLN A 190 3.51 -5.37 20.27
N GLY A 191 4.09 -4.17 20.34
CA GLY A 191 5.26 -3.82 19.54
C GLY A 191 6.34 -4.88 19.73
N GLY A 192 6.48 -5.77 18.75
CA GLY A 192 7.62 -6.67 18.58
C GLY A 192 7.85 -7.66 19.71
N GLY A 193 6.97 -8.65 19.85
CA GLY A 193 7.32 -9.98 20.32
C GLY A 193 7.68 -10.12 21.80
N GLN A 194 7.48 -11.34 22.31
CA GLN A 194 8.33 -11.81 23.37
C GLN A 194 9.79 -11.64 22.92
N VAL A 195 10.52 -10.69 23.53
CA VAL A 195 11.87 -11.03 23.94
C VAL A 195 11.65 -12.19 24.91
N LYS A 196 11.72 -13.44 24.41
CA LYS A 196 12.04 -14.57 25.26
C LYS A 196 13.18 -14.06 26.10
N GLN A 197 12.93 -13.85 27.39
CA GLN A 197 13.89 -13.29 28.32
C GLN A 197 15.14 -14.12 28.12
N ARG A 198 16.14 -13.54 27.43
CA ARG A 198 17.34 -14.26 27.06
C ARG A 198 17.99 -14.48 28.40
N GLN A 199 17.79 -15.67 28.98
CA GLN A 199 18.55 -16.07 30.14
C GLN A 199 19.99 -15.71 29.79
N PRO A 200 20.68 -14.91 30.62
CA PRO A 200 22.05 -14.54 30.33
C PRO A 200 22.76 -15.82 29.96
N PHE A 201 23.12 -15.93 28.69
CA PHE A 201 23.77 -17.11 28.18
C PHE A 201 25.14 -17.04 28.82
N THR A 202 25.31 -17.78 29.91
CA THR A 202 26.61 -18.00 30.50
C THR A 202 27.42 -18.67 29.40
N TYR A 203 28.35 -17.92 28.83
CA TYR A 203 29.25 -18.40 27.79
C TYR A 203 30.20 -19.39 28.44
N ASP A 204 29.76 -20.64 28.52
CA ASP A 204 30.61 -21.73 28.95
C ASP A 204 31.39 -22.26 27.73
N SER A 205 32.41 -21.50 27.31
CA SER A 205 33.30 -21.91 26.22
C SER A 205 34.18 -23.08 26.55
N SER A 206 34.21 -23.53 27.81
CA SER A 206 35.10 -24.60 28.21
C SER A 206 34.74 -25.96 27.60
N GLY A 207 33.50 -26.12 27.12
CA GLY A 207 33.00 -27.33 26.44
C GLY A 207 32.65 -27.17 24.95
N LEU A 208 32.73 -25.96 24.39
CA LEU A 208 32.42 -25.70 22.98
C LEU A 208 33.67 -25.88 22.11
N ARG A 209 33.49 -26.52 20.95
CA ARG A 209 34.55 -26.69 19.94
C ARG A 209 35.11 -25.32 19.55
N ASP A 210 36.43 -25.24 19.42
CA ASP A 210 37.14 -24.02 19.03
C ASP A 210 36.58 -23.45 17.71
N PRO A 211 36.05 -22.21 17.70
CA PRO A 211 35.51 -21.57 16.50
C PRO A 211 36.59 -21.18 15.48
N PHE A 212 37.87 -21.26 15.84
CA PHE A 212 39.02 -21.05 14.96
C PHE A 212 39.68 -22.35 14.51
N GLN A 213 39.22 -23.51 14.98
CA GLN A 213 39.45 -24.74 14.25
C GLN A 213 38.65 -24.66 12.96
N LEU A 214 39.35 -24.36 11.87
CA LEU A 214 38.87 -24.52 10.49
C LEU A 214 37.96 -25.74 10.46
N LEU A 215 36.66 -25.51 10.21
CA LEU A 215 35.85 -26.60 9.74
C LEU A 215 36.55 -27.05 8.46
N ALA A 216 37.10 -28.25 8.47
CA ALA A 216 37.16 -29.00 7.23
C ALA A 216 35.70 -29.24 6.85
N VAL A 217 35.06 -28.21 6.28
CA VAL A 217 33.86 -28.39 5.49
C VAL A 217 34.36 -29.25 4.35
N GLN A 218 34.24 -30.57 4.50
CA GLN A 218 34.05 -31.42 3.35
C GLN A 218 32.70 -30.98 2.80
N VAL A 219 32.71 -29.88 2.05
CA VAL A 219 31.69 -29.63 1.06
C VAL A 219 31.83 -30.86 0.18
N ASP A 220 30.87 -31.77 0.27
CA ASP A 220 30.63 -32.76 -0.76
C ASP A 220 30.29 -31.96 -2.02
N HIS A 221 31.33 -31.42 -2.66
CA HIS A 221 31.29 -31.07 -4.05
C HIS A 221 30.92 -32.40 -4.70
N PRO A 222 29.82 -32.49 -5.48
CA PRO A 222 29.56 -33.70 -6.23
C PRO A 222 30.86 -34.01 -6.97
N LYS A 223 31.49 -35.15 -6.64
CA LYS A 223 32.80 -35.52 -7.17
C LYS A 223 32.73 -35.39 -8.68
N GLY A 224 33.30 -34.32 -9.22
CA GLY A 224 33.39 -34.14 -10.66
C GLY A 224 34.17 -35.32 -11.22
N ARG A 225 33.81 -35.77 -12.41
CA ARG A 225 34.52 -36.90 -13.00
C ARG A 225 35.88 -36.39 -13.51
N PRO A 226 36.98 -37.15 -13.39
CA PRO A 226 38.25 -36.75 -13.99
C PRO A 226 38.08 -36.56 -15.50
N ALA A 227 38.50 -35.41 -16.00
CA ALA A 227 38.38 -35.01 -17.39
C ALA A 227 39.74 -34.57 -17.96
N ARG A 228 39.85 -34.56 -19.28
CA ARG A 228 41.02 -33.97 -19.95
C ARG A 228 40.97 -32.44 -19.82
N ALA A 229 42.14 -31.83 -19.76
CA ALA A 229 42.27 -30.37 -19.74
C ALA A 229 41.56 -29.72 -20.94
N PRO A 230 40.82 -28.61 -20.73
CA PRO A 230 40.26 -27.83 -21.83
C PRO A 230 41.38 -27.20 -22.66
N ASP A 231 41.06 -26.88 -23.92
CA ASP A 231 41.97 -26.14 -24.78
C ASP A 231 42.05 -24.67 -24.33
N LEU A 232 43.11 -24.35 -23.58
CA LEU A 232 43.38 -23.01 -23.06
C LEU A 232 43.95 -22.05 -24.12
N THR A 233 44.30 -22.54 -25.31
CA THR A 233 44.88 -21.71 -26.38
C THR A 233 43.82 -21.10 -27.29
N ARG A 234 42.56 -21.54 -27.16
CA ARG A 234 41.42 -21.02 -27.90
C ARG A 234 41.02 -19.62 -27.40
N PRO A 235 40.71 -18.67 -28.31
CA PRO A 235 40.09 -17.41 -27.92
C PRO A 235 38.68 -17.63 -27.34
N ARG A 236 38.45 -17.09 -26.14
CA ARG A 236 37.15 -17.18 -25.45
C ARG A 236 36.13 -16.22 -26.07
N GLY A 237 34.90 -16.69 -26.23
CA GLY A 237 33.77 -15.87 -26.67
C GLY A 237 33.17 -15.01 -25.55
N VAL A 238 32.30 -14.07 -25.91
CA VAL A 238 31.61 -13.17 -24.96
C VAL A 238 30.72 -13.93 -23.96
N LEU A 239 30.21 -15.11 -24.34
CA LEU A 239 29.34 -15.92 -23.49
C LEU A 239 30.13 -16.75 -22.47
N GLU A 240 31.45 -16.80 -22.60
CA GLU A 240 32.34 -17.50 -21.67
C GLU A 240 32.82 -16.59 -20.53
N SER A 241 32.54 -15.28 -20.58
CA SER A 241 32.80 -14.36 -19.45
C SER A 241 31.65 -14.30 -18.44
N LEU A 242 30.48 -14.82 -18.79
CA LEU A 242 29.27 -14.75 -17.98
C LEU A 242 29.04 -16.08 -17.26
N ALA A 243 28.63 -16.07 -16.00
CA ALA A 243 28.30 -17.29 -15.26
C ALA A 243 27.09 -18.00 -15.88
N VAL A 244 27.10 -19.34 -15.82
CA VAL A 244 26.05 -20.19 -16.43
C VAL A 244 24.66 -19.87 -15.89
N ASP A 245 24.56 -19.56 -14.59
CA ASP A 245 23.30 -19.22 -13.91
C ASP A 245 22.67 -17.89 -14.39
N GLN A 246 23.41 -17.06 -15.13
CA GLN A 246 22.90 -15.81 -15.69
C GLN A 246 22.29 -15.98 -17.09
N PHE A 247 22.34 -17.19 -17.65
CA PHE A 247 21.69 -17.51 -18.91
C PHE A 247 20.31 -18.09 -18.66
N GLU A 248 19.32 -17.55 -19.36
CA GLU A 248 17.97 -18.09 -19.37
C GLU A 248 17.68 -18.72 -20.72
N MET A 249 17.29 -19.99 -20.76
CA MET A 249 16.83 -20.62 -22.00
C MET A 249 15.46 -20.08 -22.37
N VAL A 250 15.36 -19.47 -23.54
CA VAL A 250 14.13 -18.87 -24.08
C VAL A 250 13.44 -19.80 -25.07
N GLY A 251 14.17 -20.74 -25.69
CA GLY A 251 13.59 -21.72 -26.61
C GLY A 251 14.62 -22.40 -27.49
N THR A 252 14.12 -23.11 -28.50
CA THR A 252 14.94 -23.70 -29.56
C THR A 252 14.52 -23.13 -30.92
N LEU A 253 15.47 -23.06 -31.85
CA LEU A 253 15.26 -22.65 -33.23
C LEU A 253 15.81 -23.74 -34.14
N SER A 254 14.95 -24.35 -34.95
CA SER A 254 15.37 -25.33 -35.96
C SER A 254 15.48 -24.68 -37.33
N ARG A 255 16.62 -24.88 -38.02
CA ARG A 255 16.80 -24.47 -39.42
C ARG A 255 17.34 -25.65 -40.22
N GLY A 256 16.42 -26.43 -40.80
CA GLY A 256 16.75 -27.66 -41.50
C GLY A 256 17.12 -28.78 -40.52
N VAL A 257 18.34 -29.32 -40.65
CA VAL A 257 18.86 -30.41 -39.80
C VAL A 257 19.52 -29.89 -38.51
N GLN A 258 19.80 -28.59 -38.43
CA GLN A 258 20.48 -27.99 -37.29
C GLN A 258 19.48 -27.40 -36.29
N VAL A 259 19.58 -27.85 -35.04
CA VAL A 259 18.85 -27.33 -33.89
C VAL A 259 19.76 -26.36 -33.14
N PHE A 260 19.24 -25.17 -32.86
CA PHE A 260 19.90 -24.17 -32.04
C PHE A 260 19.13 -23.92 -30.75
N ALA A 261 19.85 -23.67 -29.68
CA ALA A 261 19.35 -23.14 -28.43
C ALA A 261 19.32 -21.61 -28.46
N LEU A 262 18.28 -21.01 -27.91
CA LEU A 262 18.18 -19.58 -27.68
C LEU A 262 18.37 -19.29 -26.20
N LEU A 263 19.50 -18.68 -25.84
CA LEU A 263 19.80 -18.25 -24.48
C LEU A 263 19.75 -16.73 -24.39
N ARG A 264 19.05 -16.18 -23.39
CA ARG A 264 19.05 -14.77 -23.06
C ARG A 264 20.08 -14.49 -21.97
N ALA A 265 20.93 -13.49 -22.23
CA ALA A 265 21.89 -12.96 -21.27
C ALA A 265 21.83 -11.42 -21.30
N ALA A 266 21.70 -10.79 -20.13
CA ALA A 266 21.76 -9.32 -19.97
C ALA A 266 20.97 -8.53 -21.04
N SER A 267 19.73 -8.97 -21.36
CA SER A 267 18.79 -8.42 -22.38
C SER A 267 19.00 -8.77 -23.86
N LYS A 268 20.01 -9.59 -24.22
CA LYS A 268 20.23 -10.06 -25.60
C LYS A 268 20.04 -11.57 -25.73
N VAL A 269 19.40 -12.00 -26.81
CA VAL A 269 19.25 -13.42 -27.15
C VAL A 269 20.41 -13.87 -28.04
N HIS A 270 21.06 -14.94 -27.63
CA HIS A 270 22.17 -15.58 -28.32
C HIS A 270 21.74 -16.96 -28.82
N ARG A 271 22.13 -17.26 -30.07
CA ARG A 271 21.88 -18.55 -30.70
C ARG A 271 23.11 -19.43 -30.52
N LEU A 272 22.92 -20.62 -29.96
CA LEU A 272 23.99 -21.58 -29.68
C LEU A 272 23.69 -22.95 -30.30
N ALA A 273 24.71 -23.63 -30.78
CA ALA A 273 24.65 -25.00 -31.28
C ALA A 273 25.32 -25.97 -30.30
N VAL A 274 25.09 -27.27 -30.50
CA VAL A 274 25.83 -28.32 -29.80
C VAL A 274 27.33 -28.16 -30.07
N GLY A 275 28.14 -28.13 -29.03
CA GLY A 275 29.58 -27.88 -29.09
C GLY A 275 30.01 -26.43 -28.81
N ASP A 276 29.08 -25.48 -28.73
CA ASP A 276 29.39 -24.12 -28.30
C ASP A 276 29.67 -24.04 -26.79
N TYR A 277 30.36 -22.98 -26.39
CA TYR A 277 30.88 -22.77 -25.05
C TYR A 277 30.19 -21.60 -24.35
N LEU A 278 29.97 -21.75 -23.06
CA LEU A 278 29.39 -20.77 -22.16
C LEU A 278 29.98 -20.92 -20.76
N GLY A 279 29.93 -19.86 -19.96
CA GLY A 279 30.47 -19.94 -18.61
C GLY A 279 31.99 -19.74 -18.53
N PRO A 280 32.50 -19.26 -17.38
CA PRO A 280 33.94 -19.15 -17.13
C PRO A 280 34.65 -20.51 -17.05
N ASP A 281 33.90 -21.56 -16.70
CA ASP A 281 34.35 -22.93 -16.48
C ASP A 281 34.26 -23.81 -17.75
N HIS A 282 34.49 -23.23 -18.93
CA HIS A 282 34.51 -23.93 -20.23
C HIS A 282 33.27 -24.83 -20.47
N GLY A 283 32.08 -24.36 -20.09
CA GLY A 283 30.84 -25.10 -20.21
C GLY A 283 30.50 -25.40 -21.67
N ARG A 284 30.61 -26.66 -22.10
CA ARG A 284 30.33 -27.07 -23.49
C ARG A 284 28.95 -27.71 -23.60
N ILE A 285 28.14 -27.23 -24.54
CA ILE A 285 26.81 -27.80 -24.81
C ILE A 285 26.96 -29.20 -25.42
N THR A 286 26.37 -30.21 -24.77
CA THR A 286 26.39 -31.61 -25.22
C THR A 286 25.11 -32.00 -25.93
N ALA A 287 23.97 -31.47 -25.51
CA ALA A 287 22.68 -31.75 -26.12
C ALA A 287 21.73 -30.55 -25.99
N ILE A 288 20.85 -30.39 -26.98
CA ILE A 288 19.80 -29.37 -26.99
C ILE A 288 18.47 -30.11 -27.13
N HIS A 289 17.62 -30.01 -26.11
CA HIS A 289 16.26 -30.52 -26.10
C HIS A 289 15.26 -29.38 -26.24
N GLU A 290 13.97 -29.69 -26.45
CA GLU A 290 12.92 -28.66 -26.57
C GLU A 290 12.76 -27.82 -25.29
N ARG A 291 12.96 -28.43 -24.12
CA ARG A 291 12.72 -27.81 -22.81
C ARG A 291 13.97 -27.64 -21.95
N ALA A 292 15.12 -28.09 -22.41
CA ALA A 292 16.34 -28.06 -21.64
C ALA A 292 17.57 -28.08 -22.55
N ILE A 293 18.68 -27.54 -22.06
CA ILE A 293 20.00 -27.68 -22.65
C ILE A 293 20.89 -28.39 -21.64
N GLU A 294 21.59 -29.41 -22.10
CA GLU A 294 22.60 -30.11 -21.31
C GLU A 294 23.98 -29.64 -21.71
N LEU A 295 24.81 -29.38 -20.70
CA LEU A 295 26.18 -28.96 -20.87
C LEU A 295 27.09 -29.55 -19.81
N VAL A 296 28.38 -29.53 -20.06
CA VAL A 296 29.41 -30.01 -19.13
C VAL A 296 30.41 -28.89 -18.87
N GLU A 297 30.57 -28.53 -17.60
CA GLU A 297 31.57 -27.56 -17.12
C GLU A 297 32.86 -28.28 -16.74
N LEU A 298 34.01 -27.69 -17.06
CA LEU A 298 35.35 -28.15 -16.72
C LEU A 298 36.00 -27.16 -15.75
N PHE A 299 36.31 -27.64 -14.55
CA PHE A 299 36.94 -26.84 -13.49
C PHE A 299 38.16 -27.56 -12.90
N PRO A 300 39.19 -26.82 -12.45
CA PRO A 300 40.37 -27.42 -11.85
C PRO A 300 40.08 -27.96 -10.45
N ASP A 301 40.69 -29.10 -10.07
CA ASP A 301 40.60 -29.69 -8.73
C ASP A 301 41.52 -29.04 -7.68
N GLY A 302 42.31 -28.05 -8.09
CA GLY A 302 43.32 -27.38 -7.26
C GLY A 302 44.65 -28.14 -7.13
N GLN A 303 44.74 -29.38 -7.60
CA GLN A 303 45.94 -30.23 -7.61
C GLN A 303 46.51 -30.45 -9.02
N GLY A 304 45.88 -29.84 -10.04
CA GLY A 304 46.32 -29.85 -11.43
C GLY A 304 45.54 -30.81 -12.32
N ALA A 305 44.59 -31.58 -11.78
CA ALA A 305 43.65 -32.35 -12.59
C ALA A 305 42.40 -31.52 -12.91
N TRP A 306 41.73 -31.89 -14.00
CA TRP A 306 40.48 -31.27 -14.41
C TRP A 306 39.32 -32.18 -14.05
N LEU A 307 38.25 -31.57 -13.56
CA LEU A 307 37.01 -32.23 -13.21
C LEU A 307 35.90 -31.72 -14.10
N GLU A 308 35.03 -32.63 -14.53
CA GLU A 308 33.82 -32.29 -15.25
C GLU A 308 32.58 -32.38 -14.36
N ARG A 309 31.65 -31.44 -14.52
CA ARG A 309 30.34 -31.44 -13.88
C ARG A 309 29.23 -31.26 -14.93
N PRO A 310 28.24 -32.16 -14.99
CA PRO A 310 27.07 -31.96 -15.84
C PRO A 310 26.18 -30.85 -15.26
N ARG A 311 25.63 -30.03 -16.14
CA ARG A 311 24.67 -28.96 -15.85
C ARG A 311 23.52 -29.01 -16.86
N THR A 312 22.33 -28.66 -16.38
CA THR A 312 21.14 -28.58 -17.22
C THR A 312 20.51 -27.21 -17.04
N LEU A 313 20.32 -26.49 -18.14
CA LEU A 313 19.59 -25.23 -18.18
C LEU A 313 18.17 -25.50 -18.69
N LEU A 314 17.16 -25.17 -17.89
CA LEU A 314 15.75 -25.41 -18.22
C LEU A 314 15.15 -24.22 -18.97
N LEU A 315 14.18 -24.50 -19.84
CA LEU A 315 13.37 -23.49 -20.51
C LEU A 315 12.62 -22.64 -19.48
N ASN A 316 12.83 -21.33 -19.53
CA ASN A 316 12.10 -20.39 -18.71
C ASN A 316 10.66 -20.27 -19.21
N ILE A 317 9.71 -20.76 -18.42
CA ILE A 317 8.26 -20.75 -18.74
C ILE A 317 7.57 -19.43 -18.40
N ASN A 318 8.28 -18.43 -17.86
CA ASN A 318 7.73 -17.14 -17.43
C ASN A 318 7.94 -16.01 -18.44
N SER A 319 7.94 -16.29 -19.76
CA SER A 319 8.03 -15.25 -20.81
C SER A 319 6.67 -14.77 -21.27
#